data_AF-A0A453QT07-F1
#
_entry.id   AF-A0A453QT07-F1
#
_cell.length_a   1.000
_cell.length_b   1.000
_cell.length_c   1.000
_cell.angle_alpha   90.00
_cell.angle_beta   90.00
_cell.angle_gamma   90.00
#
_symmetry.space_group_name_H-M   'P 1'
#
loop_
_entity.id
_entity.type
_entity.pdbx_description
1 polymer ?
#
loop_
_entity_poly.entity_id
_entity_poly.type
_entity_poly.pdbx_seq_one_letter_code
_entity_poly.pdbx_strand_id
1 'polypeptide(L)'
;MATCSIWYWVLNLLQIPVSVGVAMYEAVGLVQGRRVISSKRNEQNSLRAHQLFVYCFLGVTAGVVAGLLGVGGGSIMGPLFLELGVPPQVASATATFAMMFSSSMSVVEYYLLNRFPVPYAVYLTILAFFAAIVGQRVVRKLIDLLGRASIIVFILSFMIFISALSLGGVGISNTIHKIERHEYMGFENICKYEA
;
A
#
# COMPACT_ATOMS: atom_id res chain seq x y z
N MET A 1 9.95 -18.74 -15.07
CA MET A 1 10.24 -18.02 -16.33
C MET A 1 11.37 -17.06 -16.05
N ALA A 2 12.42 -17.06 -16.88
CA ALA A 2 13.62 -16.26 -16.66
C ALA A 2 13.27 -14.77 -16.47
N THR A 3 13.69 -14.19 -15.34
CA THR A 3 13.54 -12.78 -14.96
C THR A 3 14.20 -11.81 -15.94
N CYS A 4 14.97 -12.32 -16.90
CA CYS A 4 15.69 -11.56 -17.93
C CYS A 4 15.06 -11.71 -19.35
N SER A 5 13.81 -12.18 -19.48
CA SER A 5 13.09 -12.18 -20.77
C SER A 5 12.58 -10.77 -21.11
N ILE A 6 12.85 -10.31 -22.34
CA ILE A 6 12.40 -9.01 -22.87
C ILE A 6 10.89 -8.82 -22.66
N TRP A 7 10.10 -9.90 -22.78
CA TRP A 7 8.66 -9.87 -22.55
C TRP A 7 8.24 -9.53 -21.11
N TYR A 8 9.01 -9.96 -20.10
CA TYR A 8 8.74 -9.61 -18.70
C TYR A 8 8.96 -8.11 -18.48
N TRP A 9 10.07 -7.57 -19.00
CA TRP A 9 10.38 -6.15 -18.92
C TRP A 9 9.37 -5.31 -19.68
N VAL A 10 8.92 -5.73 -20.86
CA VAL A 10 7.88 -5.04 -21.64
C VAL A 10 6.55 -5.01 -20.88
N LEU A 11 6.11 -6.12 -20.29
CA LEU A 11 4.88 -6.18 -19.51
C LEU A 11 4.95 -5.35 -18.22
N ASN A 12 6.10 -5.35 -17.52
CA ASN A 12 6.30 -4.58 -16.29
C ASN A 12 6.45 -3.07 -16.59
N LEU A 13 7.21 -2.71 -17.64
CA LEU A 13 7.35 -1.33 -18.10
C LEU A 13 6.03 -0.75 -18.61
N LEU A 14 5.12 -1.56 -19.16
CA LEU A 14 3.80 -1.12 -19.61
C LEU A 14 2.89 -0.70 -18.45
N GLN A 15 3.13 -1.20 -17.24
CA GLN A 15 2.36 -0.81 -16.05
C GLN A 15 2.67 0.62 -15.61
N ILE A 16 3.88 1.13 -15.85
CA ILE A 16 4.31 2.49 -15.52
C ILE A 16 3.53 3.57 -16.31
N PRO A 17 3.45 3.56 -17.66
CA PRO A 17 2.72 4.56 -18.43
C PRO A 17 1.22 4.48 -18.20
N VAL A 18 0.65 3.30 -17.92
CA VAL A 18 -0.77 3.18 -17.56
C VAL A 18 -1.04 3.85 -16.21
N SER A 19 -0.19 3.60 -15.21
CA SER A 19 -0.30 4.22 -13.88
C SER A 19 -0.15 5.74 -13.95
N VAL A 20 0.85 6.22 -14.70
CA VAL A 20 1.12 7.65 -14.93
C VAL A 20 -0.03 8.28 -15.72
N GLY A 21 -0.55 7.60 -16.74
CA GLY A 21 -1.67 8.09 -17.55
C GLY A 21 -2.96 8.24 -16.75
N VAL A 22 -3.30 7.27 -15.89
CA VAL A 22 -4.47 7.36 -15.00
C VAL A 22 -4.29 8.48 -13.97
N ALA A 23 -3.12 8.56 -13.32
CA ALA A 23 -2.83 9.62 -12.35
C ALA A 23 -2.87 11.02 -13.00
N MET A 24 -2.34 11.16 -14.22
CA MET A 24 -2.36 12.41 -14.97
C MET A 24 -3.78 12.77 -15.42
N TYR A 25 -4.59 11.81 -15.84
CA TYR A 25 -5.99 12.04 -16.20
C TYR A 25 -6.82 12.51 -15.00
N GLU A 26 -6.64 11.89 -13.82
CA GLU A 26 -7.30 12.33 -12.60
C GLU A 26 -6.81 13.70 -12.12
N ALA A 27 -5.50 13.96 -12.20
CA ALA A 27 -4.91 15.27 -11.90
C ALA A 27 -5.46 16.36 -12.81
N VAL A 28 -5.57 16.11 -14.12
CA VAL A 28 -6.16 17.06 -15.09
C VAL A 28 -7.65 17.27 -14.82
N GLY A 29 -8.39 16.23 -14.46
CA GLY A 29 -9.81 16.34 -14.06
C GLY A 29 -10.04 17.15 -12.78
N LEU A 30 -9.08 17.12 -11.85
CA LEU A 30 -9.05 17.95 -10.64
C LEU A 30 -8.68 19.41 -10.94
N VAL A 31 -7.70 19.65 -11.84
CA VAL A 31 -7.27 20.99 -12.24
C VAL A 31 -8.32 21.69 -13.11
N GLN A 32 -9.01 20.96 -13.99
CA GLN A 32 -10.12 21.49 -14.79
C GLN A 32 -11.43 21.69 -13.99
N GLY A 33 -11.45 21.39 -12.69
CA GLY A 33 -12.62 21.64 -11.82
C GLY A 33 -13.79 20.68 -12.06
N ARG A 34 -13.58 19.60 -12.83
CA ARG A 34 -14.61 18.58 -13.13
C ARG A 34 -14.80 17.61 -11.95
N ARG A 35 -13.82 17.53 -11.04
CA ARG A 35 -13.83 16.76 -9.79
C ARG A 35 -13.67 17.72 -8.61
N VAL A 36 -14.71 17.90 -7.81
CA VAL A 36 -14.67 18.72 -6.58
C VAL A 36 -14.25 17.86 -5.39
N ILE A 37 -13.07 18.13 -4.83
CA ILE A 37 -12.72 17.64 -3.49
C ILE A 37 -13.47 18.51 -2.49
N SER A 38 -14.37 17.89 -1.73
CA SER A 38 -15.12 18.55 -0.66
C SER A 38 -14.19 18.80 0.54
N SER A 39 -13.30 19.79 0.45
CA SER A 39 -12.62 20.33 1.63
C SER A 39 -12.31 21.82 1.47
N LYS A 40 -12.36 22.51 2.62
CA LYS A 40 -12.48 23.95 2.84
C LYS A 40 -11.78 24.85 1.81
N ARG A 41 -12.60 25.78 1.30
CA ARG A 41 -12.23 27.08 0.73
C ARG A 41 -11.40 27.89 1.74
N ASN A 42 -10.08 28.00 1.56
CA ASN A 42 -9.41 29.30 1.67
C ASN A 42 -8.06 29.32 0.93
N GLU A 43 -7.87 30.35 0.08
CA GLU A 43 -6.65 30.86 -0.59
C GLU A 43 -5.53 29.89 -1.03
N GLN A 44 -4.93 29.90 -2.23
CA GLN A 44 -5.04 30.70 -3.45
C GLN A 44 -4.15 29.97 -4.49
N ASN A 45 -4.74 29.64 -5.63
CA ASN A 45 -4.30 28.93 -6.85
C ASN A 45 -2.81 28.68 -7.24
N SER A 46 -1.77 29.28 -6.65
CA SER A 46 -0.37 28.94 -6.98
C SER A 46 0.18 27.75 -6.19
N LEU A 47 -0.31 27.55 -4.96
CA LEU A 47 0.08 26.43 -4.09
C LEU A 47 -0.57 25.10 -4.50
N ARG A 48 -1.65 25.13 -5.29
CA ARG A 48 -2.44 23.93 -5.62
C ARG A 48 -1.66 22.95 -6.51
N ALA A 49 -0.89 23.45 -7.48
CA ALA A 49 -0.07 22.61 -8.34
C ALA A 49 1.12 22.00 -7.58
N HIS A 50 1.81 22.80 -6.76
CA HIS A 50 2.89 22.32 -5.91
C HIS A 50 2.39 21.29 -4.89
N GLN A 51 1.25 21.54 -4.23
CA GLN A 51 0.63 20.58 -3.32
C GLN A 51 0.24 19.29 -4.05
N LEU A 52 -0.39 19.37 -5.22
CA LEU A 52 -0.76 18.18 -6.00
C LEU A 52 0.48 17.37 -6.40
N PHE A 53 1.56 18.05 -6.78
CA PHE A 53 2.84 17.42 -7.11
C PHE A 53 3.46 16.74 -5.89
N VAL A 54 3.48 17.42 -4.72
CA VAL A 54 3.96 16.86 -3.46
C VAL A 54 3.12 15.64 -3.04
N TYR A 55 1.80 15.70 -3.14
CA TYR A 55 0.91 14.56 -2.83
C TYR A 55 1.11 13.40 -3.80
N CYS A 56 1.32 13.67 -5.09
CA CYS A 56 1.61 12.64 -6.08
C CYS A 56 2.97 11.99 -5.80
N PHE A 57 4.00 12.78 -5.51
CA PHE A 57 5.33 12.28 -5.16
C PHE A 57 5.31 11.47 -3.85
N LEU A 58 4.60 11.95 -2.83
CA LEU A 58 4.41 11.24 -1.57
C LEU A 58 3.63 9.94 -1.79
N GLY A 59 2.57 9.96 -2.61
CA GLY A 59 1.78 8.78 -2.96
C GLY A 59 2.58 7.73 -3.73
N VAL A 60 3.43 8.15 -4.68
CA VAL A 60 4.31 7.25 -5.44
C VAL A 60 5.37 6.64 -4.53
N THR A 61 6.08 7.46 -3.74
CA THR A 61 7.12 6.95 -2.82
C THR A 61 6.53 6.02 -1.78
N ALA A 62 5.39 6.38 -1.20
CA ALA A 62 4.68 5.54 -0.25
C ALA A 62 4.15 4.25 -0.90
N GLY A 63 3.64 4.31 -2.13
CA GLY A 63 3.23 3.14 -2.91
C GLY A 63 4.39 2.18 -3.21
N VAL A 64 5.56 2.69 -3.59
CA VAL A 64 6.78 1.90 -3.79
C VAL A 64 7.17 1.21 -2.49
N VAL A 65 7.18 1.93 -1.36
CA VAL A 65 7.49 1.34 -0.05
C VAL A 65 6.47 0.28 0.35
N ALA A 66 5.17 0.53 0.16
CA ALA A 66 4.12 -0.48 0.42
C ALA A 66 4.26 -1.73 -0.47
N GLY A 67 4.63 -1.55 -1.74
CA GLY A 67 4.87 -2.64 -2.68
C GLY A 67 6.07 -3.49 -2.27
N LEU A 68 7.18 -2.84 -1.87
CA LEU A 68 8.37 -3.53 -1.36
C LEU A 68 8.11 -4.30 -0.07
N LEU A 69 7.27 -3.77 0.81
CA LEU A 69 6.88 -4.44 2.06
C LEU A 69 5.81 -5.52 1.87
N GLY A 70 5.16 -5.59 0.70
CA GLY A 70 4.11 -6.57 0.41
C GLY A 70 2.84 -6.44 1.26
N VAL A 71 2.65 -5.30 1.93
CA VAL A 71 1.54 -5.08 2.89
C VAL A 71 0.20 -4.80 2.18
N GLY A 72 0.24 -4.49 0.88
CA GLY A 72 -0.91 -3.95 0.14
C GLY A 72 -1.18 -2.51 0.59
N GLY A 73 -1.21 -1.55 -0.34
CA GLY A 73 -1.10 -0.10 -0.04
C GLY A 73 -2.19 0.56 0.83
N GLY A 74 -3.09 -0.18 1.48
CA GLY A 74 -4.19 0.39 2.26
C GLY A 74 -3.79 1.09 3.55
N SER A 75 -2.68 0.71 4.19
CA SER A 75 -2.12 1.43 5.34
C SER A 75 -1.71 2.87 5.00
N ILE A 76 -1.45 3.14 3.72
CA ILE A 76 -1.01 4.45 3.19
C ILE A 76 -2.18 5.21 2.57
N MET A 77 -3.08 4.50 1.87
CA MET A 77 -4.29 5.10 1.31
C MET A 77 -5.26 5.61 2.39
N GLY A 78 -5.29 4.98 3.56
CA GLY A 78 -6.11 5.40 4.70
C GLY A 78 -5.87 6.85 5.14
N PRO A 79 -4.66 7.22 5.60
CA PRO A 79 -4.36 8.60 6.00
C PRO A 79 -4.46 9.59 4.83
N LEU A 80 -4.07 9.18 3.62
CA LEU A 80 -4.15 10.03 2.43
C LEU A 80 -5.60 10.48 2.14
N PHE A 81 -6.57 9.55 2.21
CA PHE A 81 -7.98 9.92 2.02
C PHE A 81 -8.52 10.80 3.14
N LEU A 82 -8.02 10.65 4.38
CA LEU A 82 -8.40 11.53 5.49
C LEU A 82 -7.85 12.95 5.33
N GLU A 83 -6.61 13.11 4.83
CA GLU A 83 -6.05 14.42 4.49
C GLU A 83 -6.83 15.10 3.36
N LEU A 84 -7.35 14.33 2.42
CA LEU A 84 -8.22 14.82 1.33
C LEU A 84 -9.64 15.18 1.81
N GLY A 85 -9.96 15.00 3.09
CA GLY A 85 -11.27 15.33 3.67
C GLY A 85 -12.39 14.35 3.31
N VAL A 86 -12.04 13.16 2.81
CA VAL A 86 -13.00 12.11 2.48
C VAL A 86 -13.55 11.51 3.78
N PRO A 87 -14.87 11.25 3.90
CA PRO A 87 -15.40 10.64 5.10
C PRO A 87 -14.71 9.28 5.37
N PRO A 88 -14.31 9.01 6.63
CA PRO A 88 -13.49 7.84 6.98
C PRO A 88 -14.10 6.51 6.52
N GLN A 89 -15.43 6.45 6.47
CA GLN A 89 -16.18 5.24 6.14
C GLN A 89 -16.05 4.86 4.65
N VAL A 90 -16.10 5.84 3.74
CA VAL A 90 -15.91 5.58 2.30
C VAL A 90 -14.43 5.43 1.94
N ALA A 91 -13.55 6.16 2.65
CA ALA A 91 -12.10 6.01 2.53
C ALA A 91 -11.66 4.57 2.88
N SER A 92 -12.14 4.05 4.00
CA SER A 92 -11.85 2.68 4.45
C SER A 92 -12.38 1.63 3.49
N ALA A 93 -13.61 1.79 2.97
CA ALA A 93 -14.18 0.88 1.98
C ALA A 93 -13.35 0.86 0.68
N THR A 94 -12.99 2.03 0.17
CA THR A 94 -12.19 2.17 -1.07
C THR A 94 -10.80 1.57 -0.90
N ALA A 95 -10.12 1.84 0.22
CA ALA A 95 -8.80 1.29 0.50
C ALA A 95 -8.83 -0.25 0.63
N THR A 96 -9.86 -0.81 1.27
CA THR A 96 -10.01 -2.26 1.42
C THR A 96 -10.27 -2.94 0.08
N PHE A 97 -11.08 -2.32 -0.79
CA PHE A 97 -11.31 -2.79 -2.14
C PHE A 97 -10.01 -2.79 -2.95
N ALA A 98 -9.27 -1.67 -2.97
CA ALA A 98 -8.00 -1.56 -3.67
C ALA A 98 -6.96 -2.59 -3.17
N MET A 99 -6.89 -2.80 -1.85
CA MET A 99 -6.06 -3.85 -1.25
C MET A 99 -6.44 -5.25 -1.74
N MET A 100 -7.74 -5.57 -1.82
CA MET A 100 -8.19 -6.88 -2.30
C MET A 100 -7.73 -7.16 -3.73
N PHE A 101 -7.86 -6.18 -4.63
CA PHE A 101 -7.36 -6.31 -6.01
C PHE A 101 -5.84 -6.47 -6.05
N SER A 102 -5.10 -5.60 -5.37
CA SER A 102 -3.63 -5.66 -5.35
C SER A 102 -3.13 -7.00 -4.80
N SER A 103 -3.68 -7.47 -3.69
CA SER A 103 -3.27 -8.74 -3.07
C SER A 103 -3.61 -9.94 -3.95
N SER A 104 -4.77 -9.93 -4.63
CA SER A 104 -5.13 -11.00 -5.57
C SER A 104 -4.14 -11.10 -6.74
N MET A 105 -3.72 -9.94 -7.29
CA MET A 105 -2.73 -9.87 -8.34
C MET A 105 -1.37 -10.40 -7.86
N SER A 106 -0.94 -10.03 -6.65
CA SER A 106 0.31 -10.54 -6.07
C SER A 106 0.29 -12.05 -5.86
N VAL A 107 -0.83 -12.63 -5.38
CA VAL A 107 -0.95 -14.09 -5.22
C VAL A 107 -0.79 -14.81 -6.56
N VAL A 108 -1.43 -14.30 -7.62
CA VAL A 108 -1.31 -14.86 -8.97
C VAL A 108 0.13 -14.78 -9.47
N GLU A 109 0.80 -13.65 -9.26
CA GLU A 109 2.21 -13.46 -9.62
C GLU A 109 3.13 -14.45 -8.89
N TYR A 110 3.03 -14.54 -7.56
CA TYR A 110 3.84 -15.46 -6.76
C TYR A 110 3.57 -16.94 -7.09
N TYR A 111 2.33 -17.27 -7.46
CA TYR A 111 1.96 -18.60 -7.93
C TYR A 111 2.64 -18.93 -9.27
N LEU A 112 2.61 -18.00 -10.24
CA LEU A 112 3.26 -18.16 -11.54
C LEU A 112 4.79 -18.26 -11.44
N LEU A 113 5.40 -17.64 -10.43
CA LEU A 113 6.84 -17.71 -10.17
C LEU A 113 7.30 -19.06 -9.58
N ASN A 114 6.39 -20.02 -9.30
CA ASN A 114 6.68 -21.34 -8.72
C ASN A 114 7.50 -21.30 -7.40
N ARG A 115 7.56 -20.15 -6.74
CA ARG A 115 8.30 -19.93 -5.50
C ARG A 115 7.42 -20.07 -4.25
N PHE A 116 6.22 -20.64 -4.41
CA PHE A 116 5.15 -20.55 -3.43
C PHE A 116 4.96 -21.87 -2.68
N PRO A 117 5.33 -21.94 -1.38
CA PRO A 117 5.00 -23.08 -0.55
C PRO A 117 3.51 -23.05 -0.21
N VAL A 118 2.69 -23.61 -1.11
CA VAL A 118 1.22 -23.68 -1.04
C VAL A 118 0.67 -24.08 0.34
N PRO A 119 1.19 -25.10 1.07
CA PRO A 119 0.60 -25.50 2.35
C PRO A 119 0.69 -24.42 3.44
N TYR A 120 1.82 -23.69 3.50
CA TYR A 120 2.00 -22.61 4.47
C TYR A 120 1.09 -21.41 4.16
N ALA A 121 0.93 -21.09 2.87
CA ALA A 121 0.08 -20.00 2.44
C ALA A 121 -1.41 -20.21 2.78
N VAL A 122 -1.92 -21.43 2.59
CA VAL A 122 -3.30 -21.79 2.94
C VAL A 122 -3.51 -21.67 4.45
N TYR A 123 -2.57 -22.19 5.26
CA TYR A 123 -2.64 -22.08 6.71
C TYR A 123 -2.68 -20.62 7.18
N LEU A 124 -1.78 -19.78 6.68
CA LEU A 124 -1.74 -18.35 7.03
C LEU A 124 -2.96 -17.59 6.54
N THR A 125 -3.52 -17.96 5.39
CA THR A 125 -4.75 -17.35 4.85
C THR A 125 -5.95 -17.63 5.74
N ILE A 126 -6.12 -18.88 6.19
CA ILE A 126 -7.19 -19.25 7.11
C ILE A 126 -7.05 -18.47 8.42
N LEU A 127 -5.85 -18.45 9.00
CA LEU A 127 -5.58 -17.72 10.24
C LEU A 127 -5.86 -16.22 10.10
N ALA A 128 -5.39 -15.61 9.01
CA ALA A 128 -5.60 -14.19 8.71
C ALA A 128 -7.09 -13.87 8.48
N PHE A 129 -7.83 -14.76 7.83
CA PHE A 129 -9.27 -14.60 7.61
C PHE A 129 -10.05 -14.55 8.93
N PHE A 130 -9.79 -15.49 9.84
CA PHE A 130 -10.40 -15.48 11.17
C PHE A 130 -9.99 -14.24 11.97
N ALA A 131 -8.72 -13.88 11.98
CA ALA A 131 -8.22 -12.68 12.65
C ALA A 131 -8.88 -11.40 12.09
N ALA A 132 -9.05 -11.30 10.77
CA ALA A 132 -9.69 -10.17 10.12
C ALA A 132 -11.18 -10.06 10.49
N ILE A 133 -11.92 -11.17 10.49
CA ILE A 133 -13.34 -11.18 10.89
C ILE A 133 -13.49 -10.71 12.34
N VAL A 134 -12.69 -11.29 13.25
CA VAL A 134 -12.74 -10.94 14.68
C VAL A 134 -12.33 -9.48 14.87
N GLY A 135 -11.21 -9.05 14.28
CA GLY A 135 -10.72 -7.68 14.35
C GLY A 135 -11.74 -6.66 13.83
N GLN A 136 -12.33 -6.92 12.66
CA GLN A 136 -13.34 -6.01 12.11
C GLN A 136 -14.62 -5.96 12.96
N ARG A 137 -15.07 -7.08 13.55
CA ARG A 137 -16.22 -7.08 14.46
C ARG A 137 -15.94 -6.28 15.73
N VAL A 138 -14.74 -6.43 16.30
CA VAL A 138 -14.32 -5.67 17.49
C VAL A 138 -14.25 -4.19 17.17
N VAL A 139 -13.58 -3.81 16.08
CA VAL A 139 -13.44 -2.40 15.66
C VAL A 139 -14.80 -1.78 15.35
N ARG A 140 -15.69 -2.48 14.63
CA ARG A 140 -17.06 -1.99 14.38
C ARG A 140 -17.85 -1.77 15.67
N LYS A 141 -17.85 -2.73 16.59
CA LYS A 141 -18.49 -2.56 17.90
C LYS A 141 -17.91 -1.39 18.67
N LEU A 142 -16.59 -1.18 18.62
CA LEU A 142 -15.93 -0.07 19.29
C LEU A 142 -16.38 1.28 18.72
N ILE A 143 -16.51 1.38 17.40
CA ILE A 143 -17.01 2.57 16.70
C ILE A 143 -18.47 2.83 17.07
N ASP A 144 -19.32 1.81 17.06
CA ASP A 144 -20.75 1.93 17.40
C ASP A 144 -20.97 2.37 18.85
N LEU A 145 -20.14 1.89 19.79
CA LEU A 145 -20.24 2.24 21.21
C LEU A 145 -19.86 3.69 21.50
N LEU A 146 -18.90 4.24 20.75
CA LEU A 146 -18.27 5.53 21.04
C LEU A 146 -18.73 6.68 20.12
N GLY A 147 -19.26 6.38 18.93
CA GLY A 147 -19.99 7.31 18.07
C GLY A 147 -19.23 8.55 17.55
N ARG A 148 -17.92 8.64 17.73
CA ARG A 148 -17.11 9.82 17.34
C ARG A 148 -16.13 9.51 16.20
N ALA A 149 -16.16 10.33 15.15
CA ALA A 149 -15.27 10.22 13.99
C ALA A 149 -13.77 10.33 14.33
N SER A 150 -13.41 11.03 15.42
CA SER A 150 -12.03 11.18 15.89
C SER A 150 -11.36 9.85 16.26
N ILE A 151 -12.15 8.84 16.62
CA ILE A 151 -11.63 7.53 17.06
C ILE A 151 -11.10 6.71 15.88
N ILE A 152 -11.72 6.85 14.70
CA ILE A 152 -11.25 6.14 13.51
C ILE A 152 -9.84 6.62 13.14
N VAL A 153 -9.61 7.93 13.20
CA VAL A 153 -8.29 8.53 12.97
C VAL A 153 -7.28 8.07 14.02
N PHE A 154 -7.68 8.00 15.28
CA PHE A 154 -6.83 7.51 16.37
C PHE A 154 -6.42 6.04 16.18
N ILE A 155 -7.37 5.16 15.82
CA ILE A 155 -7.11 3.74 15.53
C ILE A 155 -6.16 3.59 14.34
N LEU A 156 -6.39 4.34 13.26
CA LEU A 156 -5.52 4.31 12.07
C LEU A 156 -4.10 4.75 12.41
N SER A 157 -3.94 5.85 13.15
CA SER A 157 -2.63 6.34 13.58
C SER A 157 -1.91 5.32 14.47
N PHE A 158 -2.60 4.75 15.44
CA PHE A 158 -2.05 3.72 16.33
C PHE A 158 -1.62 2.47 15.57
N MET A 159 -2.41 2.01 14.59
CA MET A 159 -2.06 0.88 13.74
C MET A 159 -0.79 1.15 12.93
N ILE A 160 -0.68 2.34 12.31
CA ILE A 160 0.51 2.74 11.55
C ILE A 160 1.74 2.78 12.47
N PHE A 161 1.60 3.33 13.67
CA PHE A 161 2.67 3.40 14.65
C PHE A 161 3.20 2.02 15.07
N ILE A 162 2.29 1.09 15.42
CA ILE A 162 2.68 -0.29 15.76
C ILE A 162 3.36 -0.97 14.56
N SER A 163 2.81 -0.79 13.36
CA SER A 163 3.37 -1.40 12.14
C SER A 163 4.78 -0.89 11.87
N ALA A 164 5.02 0.41 12.02
CA ALA A 164 6.33 1.03 11.84
C ALA A 164 7.34 0.53 12.88
N LEU A 165 6.95 0.41 14.15
CA LEU A 165 7.81 -0.12 15.20
C LEU A 165 8.15 -1.59 15.01
N SER A 166 7.17 -2.43 14.67
CA SER A 166 7.37 -3.86 14.44
C SER A 166 8.25 -4.11 13.22
N LEU A 167 7.93 -3.52 12.07
CA LEU A 167 8.69 -3.70 10.83
C LEU A 167 10.09 -3.09 10.94
N GLY A 168 10.20 -1.90 11.54
CA GLY A 168 11.49 -1.26 11.79
C GLY A 168 12.36 -2.09 12.73
N GLY A 169 11.79 -2.58 13.84
CA GLY A 169 12.49 -3.41 14.81
C GLY A 169 12.97 -4.74 14.22
N VAL A 170 12.10 -5.47 13.51
CA VAL A 170 12.45 -6.74 12.85
C VAL A 170 13.44 -6.51 11.71
N GLY A 171 13.31 -5.42 10.96
CA GLY A 171 14.24 -5.06 9.89
C GLY A 171 15.65 -4.78 10.41
N ILE A 172 15.77 -3.98 11.48
CA ILE A 172 17.06 -3.65 12.09
C ILE A 172 17.68 -4.90 12.72
N SER A 173 16.92 -5.69 13.48
CA SER A 173 17.46 -6.90 14.12
C SER A 173 17.96 -7.92 13.10
N ASN A 174 17.20 -8.15 12.03
CA ASN A 174 17.61 -9.06 10.96
C ASN A 174 18.83 -8.55 10.19
N THR A 175 18.95 -7.23 10.01
CA THR A 175 20.11 -6.62 9.33
C THR A 175 21.38 -6.76 10.16
N ILE A 176 21.31 -6.46 11.46
CA ILE A 176 22.46 -6.62 12.37
C ILE A 176 22.91 -8.08 12.42
N HIS A 177 21.96 -9.02 12.54
CA HIS A 177 22.25 -10.46 12.58
C HIS A 177 22.92 -10.97 11.28
N LYS A 178 22.54 -10.41 10.13
CA LYS A 178 23.18 -10.73 8.84
C LYS A 178 24.59 -10.15 8.70
N ILE A 179 24.82 -8.94 9.22
CA ILE A 179 26.14 -8.30 9.23
C ILE A 179 27.12 -9.09 10.11
N GLU A 180 26.66 -9.54 11.29
CA GLU A 180 27.48 -10.28 12.26
C GLU A 180 27.91 -11.67 11.75
N ARG A 181 27.08 -12.31 10.94
CA ARG A 181 27.41 -13.61 10.31
C ARG A 181 28.17 -13.48 8.99
N HIS A 182 28.56 -12.26 8.58
CA HIS A 182 29.12 -11.97 7.26
C HIS A 182 28.33 -12.63 6.11
N GLU A 183 27.01 -12.74 6.27
CA GLU A 183 26.13 -13.32 5.27
C GLU A 183 25.85 -12.29 4.16
N TYR A 184 25.77 -12.78 2.93
CA TYR A 184 25.51 -11.94 1.76
C TYR A 184 24.16 -11.22 1.90
N MET A 185 24.14 -9.90 1.77
CA MET A 185 22.96 -9.05 1.98
C MET A 185 21.88 -9.16 0.88
N GLY A 186 22.03 -10.12 -0.04
CA GLY A 186 21.06 -10.40 -1.11
C GLY A 186 21.20 -9.51 -2.35
N PHE A 187 22.33 -8.80 -2.51
CA PHE A 187 22.65 -8.08 -3.76
C PHE A 187 23.14 -9.07 -4.83
N GLU A 188 22.25 -9.93 -5.29
CA GLU A 188 22.49 -10.79 -6.45
C GLU A 188 22.29 -9.99 -7.74
N ASN A 189 23.06 -10.31 -8.79
CA ASN A 189 22.83 -9.74 -10.10
C ASN A 189 21.46 -10.20 -10.60
N ILE A 190 20.60 -9.24 -10.95
CA ILE A 190 19.19 -9.44 -11.37
C ILE A 190 18.98 -10.45 -12.52
N CYS A 191 20.06 -10.78 -13.26
CA CYS A 191 20.06 -11.74 -14.36
C CYS A 191 20.91 -13.01 -14.12
N LYS A 192 21.40 -13.27 -12.90
CA LYS A 192 22.23 -14.45 -12.58
C LYS A 192 21.45 -15.51 -11.79
N TYR A 193 20.20 -15.73 -12.15
CA TYR A 193 19.42 -16.87 -11.68
C TYR A 193 19.41 -17.94 -12.78
N GLU A 194 20.53 -18.66 -12.91
CA GLU A 194 20.51 -19.95 -13.60
C GLU A 194 19.92 -20.97 -12.63
N ALA A 195 18.92 -21.71 -13.12
CA ALA A 195 18.21 -22.75 -12.37
C ALA A 195 19.13 -23.93 -12.05
#